data_AF-A0A2E6YI86-F1
#
_entry.id   AF-A0A2E6YI86-F1
#
_cell.length_a   1.000
_cell.length_b   1.000
_cell.length_c   1.000
_cell.angle_alpha   90.00
_cell.angle_beta   90.00
_cell.angle_gamma   90.00
#
_symmetry.space_group_name_H-M   'P 1'
#
loop_
_entity.id
_entity.type
_entity.pdbx_description
1 polymer ?
#
loop_
_entity_poly.entity_id
_entity_poly.type
_entity_poly.pdbx_seq_one_letter_code
_entity_poly.pdbx_strand_id
1 'polypeptide(L)'
;MTTQMKDIKELENDLTNKIHHSKSLSLIKKSVDDFGINIKTLSEKVFSKPTKKSRKWLMEILSKDSSKSIGWIHIVRILNKSNKIDQDIIFNELSKTKEEKLNSSDLQSKLIKLLSKNYNDQRLTKLLIHSDYEQIKDITYMLEDIKEKKDLEFLPKKPKNLNQIHKICERMSIKLSCNDYDLEQREDILALDGVEIENDMTIRVPRTHYDLIDLGEDLSFCIGNGFYSREVKRQNCSIVSIYKKSKPLYGVQFNRYSIKQAYGFDNESIPNEVLLKIQNALISAPEVPKDFIAISDSAWIQGYKYNNKDLYLLLNHKIYVYFDVEREVYEELIQSDRKGTYVNKIIKSNYKYEKIT
;
A
#
# COMPACT_ATOMS: atom_id res chain seq x y z
N MET A 1 -7.82 -29.42 22.69
CA MET A 1 -8.58 -28.19 23.05
C MET A 1 -9.01 -28.34 24.49
N THR A 2 -8.36 -27.58 25.37
CA THR A 2 -8.45 -27.74 26.83
C THR A 2 -9.70 -27.08 27.40
N THR A 3 -10.23 -27.68 28.46
CA THR A 3 -11.45 -27.41 29.23
C THR A 3 -11.78 -25.92 29.48
N GLN A 4 -10.79 -25.02 29.41
CA GLN A 4 -10.94 -23.57 29.58
C GLN A 4 -11.73 -22.85 28.47
N MET A 5 -11.79 -23.36 27.23
CA MET A 5 -12.62 -22.75 26.17
C MET A 5 -14.11 -23.08 26.31
N LYS A 6 -14.47 -24.18 27.00
CA LYS A 6 -15.87 -24.57 27.24
C LYS A 6 -16.52 -23.65 28.27
N ASP A 7 -15.82 -23.37 29.37
CA ASP A 7 -16.31 -22.51 30.45
C ASP A 7 -16.55 -21.05 30.02
N ILE A 8 -15.86 -20.58 28.99
CA ILE A 8 -15.98 -19.21 28.48
C ILE A 8 -17.13 -19.10 27.47
N LYS A 9 -17.30 -20.09 26.58
CA LYS A 9 -18.48 -20.13 25.70
C LYS A 9 -19.77 -20.32 26.50
N GLU A 10 -19.73 -21.06 27.60
CA GLU A 10 -20.82 -21.08 28.57
C GLU A 10 -21.03 -19.72 29.21
N LEU A 11 -19.98 -19.04 29.71
CA LEU A 11 -20.12 -17.71 30.29
C LEU A 11 -20.66 -16.67 29.30
N GLU A 12 -20.19 -16.69 28.04
CA GLU A 12 -20.62 -15.82 26.96
C GLU A 12 -22.06 -16.11 26.54
N ASN A 13 -22.45 -17.38 26.37
CA ASN A 13 -23.83 -17.75 26.07
C ASN A 13 -24.78 -17.40 27.22
N ASP A 14 -24.34 -17.56 28.47
CA ASP A 14 -25.16 -17.30 29.65
C ASP A 14 -25.30 -15.79 29.93
N LEU A 15 -24.25 -15.00 29.71
CA LEU A 15 -24.30 -13.53 29.77
C LEU A 15 -25.12 -12.94 28.61
N THR A 16 -24.93 -13.43 27.38
CA THR A 16 -25.59 -12.87 26.18
C THR A 16 -27.09 -13.16 26.17
N ASN A 17 -27.51 -14.38 26.55
CA ASN A 17 -28.93 -14.73 26.62
C ASN A 17 -29.69 -14.01 27.74
N LYS A 18 -29.02 -13.66 28.86
CA LYS A 18 -29.70 -13.16 30.06
C LYS A 18 -29.73 -11.64 30.16
N ILE A 19 -28.81 -10.94 29.52
CA ILE A 19 -28.83 -9.47 29.54
C ILE A 19 -29.86 -8.89 28.56
N HIS A 20 -30.28 -9.65 27.55
CA HIS A 20 -31.43 -9.28 26.71
C HIS A 20 -32.75 -9.09 27.51
N HIS A 21 -32.83 -9.57 28.76
CA HIS A 21 -34.04 -9.53 29.57
C HIS A 21 -34.11 -8.42 30.65
N SER A 22 -33.03 -7.69 30.98
CA SER A 22 -33.04 -6.74 32.11
C SER A 22 -32.81 -5.27 31.69
N LYS A 23 -33.89 -4.51 31.51
CA LYS A 23 -33.88 -3.09 31.10
C LYS A 23 -33.63 -2.04 32.22
N SER A 24 -33.06 -2.40 33.38
CA SER A 24 -32.89 -1.42 34.49
C SER A 24 -31.55 -1.55 35.23
N LEU A 25 -30.88 -0.40 35.40
CA LEU A 25 -29.60 -0.21 36.13
C LEU A 25 -29.62 -0.68 37.59
N SER A 26 -30.79 -0.70 38.26
CA SER A 26 -30.92 -1.21 39.64
C SER A 26 -30.91 -2.73 39.72
N LEU A 27 -31.23 -3.42 38.62
CA LEU A 27 -31.23 -4.88 38.53
C LEU A 27 -29.84 -5.46 38.24
N ILE A 28 -28.91 -4.69 37.66
CA ILE A 28 -27.54 -5.18 37.36
C ILE A 28 -26.70 -5.34 38.64
N LYS A 29 -26.85 -4.42 39.62
CA LYS A 29 -26.23 -4.59 40.94
C LYS A 29 -26.77 -5.82 41.67
N LYS A 30 -28.08 -6.07 41.55
CA LYS A 30 -28.73 -7.27 42.09
C LYS A 30 -28.31 -8.52 41.32
N SER A 31 -28.12 -8.44 40.01
CA SER A 31 -27.84 -9.58 39.16
C SER A 31 -26.41 -10.12 39.33
N VAL A 32 -25.42 -9.27 39.58
CA VAL A 32 -24.07 -9.73 39.94
C VAL A 32 -24.07 -10.53 41.25
N ASP A 33 -24.94 -10.16 42.20
CA ASP A 33 -25.15 -10.88 43.46
C ASP A 33 -26.06 -12.13 43.26
N ASP A 34 -27.12 -12.04 42.44
CA ASP A 34 -28.09 -13.13 42.18
C ASP A 34 -27.52 -14.23 41.24
N PHE A 35 -26.51 -13.92 40.41
CA PHE A 35 -25.86 -14.87 39.51
C PHE A 35 -24.60 -15.52 40.12
N GLY A 36 -24.22 -15.16 41.35
CA GLY A 36 -23.06 -15.74 42.04
C GLY A 36 -21.70 -15.41 41.40
N ILE A 37 -21.64 -14.50 40.43
CA ILE A 37 -20.36 -14.07 39.82
C ILE A 37 -19.70 -13.07 40.74
N ASN A 38 -18.94 -13.59 41.70
CA ASN A 38 -18.14 -12.78 42.60
C ASN A 38 -17.18 -11.88 41.80
N ILE A 39 -17.33 -10.56 41.92
CA ILE A 39 -16.50 -9.54 41.22
C ILE A 39 -15.01 -9.69 41.54
N LYS A 40 -14.66 -10.21 42.72
CA LYS A 40 -13.28 -10.58 43.05
C LYS A 40 -12.78 -11.68 42.10
N THR A 41 -13.58 -12.74 41.91
CA THR A 41 -13.27 -13.86 41.02
C THR A 41 -13.21 -13.42 39.56
N LEU A 42 -14.14 -12.57 39.11
CA LEU A 42 -14.09 -12.02 37.75
C LEU A 42 -12.84 -11.15 37.56
N SER A 43 -12.53 -10.30 38.54
CA SER A 43 -11.32 -9.47 38.51
C SER A 43 -10.05 -10.30 38.46
N GLU A 44 -9.99 -11.42 39.16
CA GLU A 44 -8.87 -12.33 39.10
C GLU A 44 -8.78 -13.03 37.73
N LYS A 45 -9.90 -13.42 37.13
CA LYS A 45 -9.94 -14.03 35.79
C LYS A 45 -9.50 -13.07 34.68
N VAL A 46 -9.86 -11.78 34.79
CA VAL A 46 -9.61 -10.76 33.76
C VAL A 46 -8.23 -10.14 33.94
N PHE A 47 -7.85 -9.80 35.17
CA PHE A 47 -6.63 -9.05 35.45
C PHE A 47 -5.51 -9.88 36.07
N SER A 48 -5.71 -11.18 36.34
CA SER A 48 -4.79 -12.06 37.08
C SER A 48 -4.56 -11.69 38.55
N LYS A 49 -4.90 -10.46 38.97
CA LYS A 49 -4.87 -10.01 40.38
C LYS A 49 -6.08 -9.11 40.67
N PRO A 50 -6.88 -9.40 41.71
CA PRO A 50 -8.01 -8.57 42.09
C PRO A 50 -7.57 -7.34 42.91
N THR A 51 -7.47 -6.18 42.27
CA THR A 51 -7.19 -4.90 42.94
C THR A 51 -8.49 -4.13 43.22
N LYS A 52 -8.41 -3.04 44.00
CA LYS A 52 -9.57 -2.13 44.18
C LYS A 52 -9.93 -1.46 42.84
N LYS A 53 -8.91 -1.09 42.05
CA LYS A 53 -9.03 -0.41 40.75
C LYS A 53 -9.69 -1.33 39.71
N SER A 54 -9.26 -2.59 39.61
CA SER A 54 -9.82 -3.57 38.68
C SER A 54 -11.28 -3.92 38.99
N ARG A 55 -11.61 -4.10 40.28
CA ARG A 55 -12.99 -4.34 40.72
C ARG A 55 -13.90 -3.15 40.43
N LYS A 56 -13.43 -1.93 40.69
CA LYS A 56 -14.19 -0.71 40.40
C LYS A 56 -14.47 -0.58 38.91
N TRP A 57 -13.47 -0.78 38.06
CA TRP A 57 -13.62 -0.72 36.60
C TRP A 57 -14.59 -1.78 36.08
N LEU A 58 -14.52 -3.02 36.57
CA LEU A 58 -15.48 -4.07 36.20
C LEU A 58 -16.91 -3.70 36.58
N MET A 59 -17.12 -3.15 37.78
CA MET A 59 -18.44 -2.68 38.20
C MET A 59 -18.95 -1.55 37.30
N GLU A 60 -18.10 -0.58 36.97
CA GLU A 60 -18.43 0.54 36.08
C GLU A 60 -18.78 0.04 34.67
N ILE A 61 -18.01 -0.89 34.11
CA ILE A 61 -18.28 -1.45 32.78
C ILE A 61 -19.50 -2.37 32.77
N LEU A 62 -19.64 -3.28 33.73
CA LEU A 62 -20.79 -4.20 33.77
C LEU A 62 -22.12 -3.47 34.01
N SER A 63 -22.08 -2.27 34.61
CA SER A 63 -23.27 -1.41 34.76
C SER A 63 -23.74 -0.76 33.45
N LYS A 64 -22.93 -0.82 32.39
CA LYS A 64 -23.24 -0.27 31.06
C LYS A 64 -23.78 -1.38 30.13
N ASP A 65 -24.21 -0.98 28.93
CA ASP A 65 -24.69 -1.88 27.86
C ASP A 65 -23.79 -3.12 27.69
N SER A 66 -24.39 -4.30 27.91
CA SER A 66 -23.65 -5.54 28.15
C SER A 66 -22.85 -6.05 26.99
N SER A 67 -23.36 -5.88 25.77
CA SER A 67 -22.70 -6.36 24.56
C SER A 67 -21.31 -5.72 24.40
N LYS A 68 -21.23 -4.40 24.66
CA LYS A 68 -19.99 -3.62 24.60
C LYS A 68 -19.04 -3.95 25.74
N SER A 69 -19.60 -4.15 26.93
CA SER A 69 -18.85 -4.44 28.15
C SER A 69 -18.07 -5.75 28.08
N ILE A 70 -18.63 -6.76 27.41
CA ILE A 70 -17.98 -8.07 27.24
C ILE A 70 -16.73 -7.95 26.35
N GLY A 71 -16.76 -7.15 25.28
CA GLY A 71 -15.60 -6.95 24.41
C GLY A 71 -14.42 -6.28 25.09
N TRP A 72 -14.68 -5.26 25.90
CA TRP A 72 -13.67 -4.62 26.72
C TRP A 72 -13.02 -5.59 27.72
N ILE A 73 -13.85 -6.39 28.39
CA ILE A 73 -13.38 -7.40 29.33
C ILE A 73 -12.49 -8.44 28.62
N HIS A 74 -12.87 -8.86 27.41
CA HIS A 74 -12.09 -9.82 26.63
C HIS A 74 -10.75 -9.26 26.16
N ILE A 75 -10.70 -8.03 25.64
CA ILE A 75 -9.43 -7.37 25.24
C ILE A 75 -8.48 -7.26 26.44
N VAL A 76 -8.97 -6.74 27.57
CA VAL A 76 -8.17 -6.59 28.80
C VAL A 76 -7.64 -7.94 29.27
N ARG A 77 -8.49 -8.99 29.24
CA ARG A 77 -8.08 -10.34 29.58
C ARG A 77 -6.94 -10.82 28.69
N ILE A 78 -6.99 -10.60 27.39
CA ILE A 78 -5.93 -11.07 26.49
C ILE A 78 -4.65 -10.24 26.66
N LEU A 79 -4.75 -8.91 26.81
CA LEU A 79 -3.60 -8.05 27.08
C LEU A 79 -2.86 -8.48 28.35
N ASN A 80 -3.60 -8.67 29.44
CA ASN A 80 -3.01 -8.97 30.74
C ASN A 80 -2.72 -10.47 30.92
N LYS A 81 -3.72 -11.34 30.79
CA LYS A 81 -3.56 -12.78 31.08
C LYS A 81 -2.72 -13.50 30.04
N SER A 82 -2.95 -13.21 28.75
CA SER A 82 -2.27 -13.93 27.67
C SER A 82 -0.89 -13.35 27.33
N ASN A 83 -0.66 -12.06 27.61
CA ASN A 83 0.57 -11.37 27.21
C ASN A 83 1.31 -10.66 28.36
N LYS A 84 0.82 -10.77 29.60
CA LYS A 84 1.47 -10.24 30.82
C LYS A 84 1.74 -8.73 30.78
N ILE A 85 0.93 -7.97 30.03
CA ILE A 85 1.04 -6.52 29.97
C ILE A 85 0.66 -5.91 31.33
N ASP A 86 1.44 -4.92 31.76
CA ASP A 86 1.23 -4.21 33.03
C ASP A 86 -0.18 -3.63 33.15
N GLN A 87 -0.83 -3.91 34.28
CA GLN A 87 -2.18 -3.45 34.57
C GLN A 87 -2.32 -1.93 34.53
N ASP A 88 -1.32 -1.18 34.98
CA ASP A 88 -1.37 0.27 35.00
C ASP A 88 -1.31 0.88 33.60
N ILE A 89 -0.59 0.23 32.67
CA ILE A 89 -0.62 0.61 31.24
C ILE A 89 -2.05 0.46 30.71
N ILE A 90 -2.67 -0.68 30.97
CA ILE A 90 -4.04 -0.99 30.52
C ILE A 90 -5.04 0.02 31.12
N PHE A 91 -4.99 0.26 32.42
CA PHE A 91 -5.90 1.19 33.08
C PHE A 91 -5.73 2.63 32.64
N ASN A 92 -4.48 3.08 32.46
CA ASN A 92 -4.21 4.44 32.00
C ASN A 92 -4.85 4.69 30.64
N GLU A 93 -4.86 3.69 29.76
CA GLU A 93 -5.44 3.84 28.44
C GLU A 93 -6.96 3.67 28.44
N LEU A 94 -7.50 2.71 29.21
CA LEU A 94 -8.95 2.55 29.43
C LEU A 94 -9.61 3.82 29.98
N SER A 95 -8.90 4.58 30.82
CA SER A 95 -9.40 5.84 31.39
C SER A 95 -9.62 6.94 30.36
N LYS A 96 -9.03 6.82 29.17
CA LYS A 96 -9.10 7.80 28.09
C LYS A 96 -10.16 7.46 27.06
N THR A 97 -10.71 6.25 27.08
CA THR A 97 -11.65 5.80 26.08
C THR A 97 -13.03 6.42 26.30
N LYS A 98 -13.56 7.08 25.27
CA LYS A 98 -14.97 7.45 25.20
C LYS A 98 -15.71 6.24 24.60
N GLU A 99 -16.74 5.77 25.27
CA GLU A 99 -17.43 4.52 24.95
C GLU A 99 -17.79 4.40 23.47
N GLU A 100 -17.18 3.43 22.78
CA GLU A 100 -17.57 3.03 21.44
C GLU A 100 -17.72 1.51 21.31
N LYS A 101 -18.45 1.13 20.26
CA LYS A 101 -19.01 -0.20 20.01
C LYS A 101 -17.90 -1.26 19.92
N LEU A 102 -18.05 -2.30 20.72
CA LEU A 102 -17.23 -3.51 20.63
C LEU A 102 -18.18 -4.70 20.68
N ASN A 103 -18.45 -5.32 19.53
CA ASN A 103 -19.13 -6.61 19.48
C ASN A 103 -18.06 -7.68 19.63
N SER A 104 -18.15 -8.52 20.66
CA SER A 104 -17.11 -9.50 20.95
C SER A 104 -17.55 -10.91 20.60
N SER A 105 -16.85 -11.52 19.65
CA SER A 105 -16.78 -12.98 19.56
C SER A 105 -15.43 -13.39 18.96
N ASP A 106 -14.55 -13.92 19.82
CA ASP A 106 -13.33 -14.67 19.44
C ASP A 106 -12.05 -13.89 19.03
N LEU A 107 -11.69 -12.81 19.75
CA LEU A 107 -10.35 -12.21 19.59
C LEU A 107 -9.28 -13.24 20.01
N GLN A 108 -8.49 -13.72 19.06
CA GLN A 108 -7.50 -14.76 19.34
C GLN A 108 -6.21 -14.14 19.89
N SER A 109 -5.62 -14.77 20.92
CA SER A 109 -4.32 -14.38 21.50
C SER A 109 -3.18 -14.29 20.47
N LYS A 110 -3.37 -14.87 19.28
CA LYS A 110 -2.43 -14.89 18.17
C LYS A 110 -2.10 -13.50 17.64
N LEU A 111 -3.08 -12.61 17.45
CA LEU A 111 -2.80 -11.25 16.98
C LEU A 111 -1.83 -10.53 17.92
N ILE A 112 -2.09 -10.61 19.22
CA ILE A 112 -1.27 -9.92 20.21
C ILE A 112 0.16 -10.45 20.16
N LYS A 113 0.35 -11.76 19.96
CA LYS A 113 1.68 -12.36 19.76
C LYS A 113 2.38 -11.90 18.48
N LEU A 114 1.63 -11.66 17.41
CA LEU A 114 2.20 -11.14 16.15
C LEU A 114 2.62 -9.67 16.30
N LEU A 115 1.77 -8.86 16.93
CA LEU A 115 2.01 -7.44 17.14
C LEU A 115 3.06 -7.17 18.24
N SER A 116 3.13 -7.98 19.30
CA SER A 116 4.07 -7.79 20.41
C SER A 116 5.54 -7.94 20.01
N LYS A 117 5.81 -8.61 18.87
CA LYS A 117 7.17 -8.66 18.29
C LYS A 117 7.61 -7.31 17.73
N ASN A 118 6.67 -6.46 17.31
CA ASN A 118 6.94 -5.19 16.63
C ASN A 118 6.61 -3.96 17.49
N TYR A 119 5.80 -4.14 18.53
CA TYR A 119 5.29 -3.04 19.34
C TYR A 119 5.44 -3.31 20.84
N ASN A 120 5.85 -2.27 21.57
CA ASN A 120 5.85 -2.31 23.03
C ASN A 120 4.43 -2.33 23.61
N ASP A 121 4.33 -2.73 24.87
CA ASP A 121 3.08 -2.88 25.62
C ASP A 121 2.18 -1.65 25.58
N GLN A 122 2.76 -0.45 25.71
CA GLN A 122 2.01 0.80 25.67
C GLN A 122 1.36 1.03 24.30
N ARG A 123 2.12 0.84 23.22
CA ARG A 123 1.61 1.02 21.86
C ARG A 123 0.56 -0.04 21.53
N LEU A 124 0.84 -1.29 21.85
CA LEU A 124 -0.07 -2.41 21.63
C LEU A 124 -1.40 -2.21 22.35
N THR A 125 -1.35 -1.82 23.63
CA THR A 125 -2.53 -1.47 24.43
C THR A 125 -3.34 -0.36 23.77
N LYS A 126 -2.68 0.73 23.35
CA LYS A 126 -3.34 1.84 22.66
C LYS A 126 -4.01 1.40 21.35
N LEU A 127 -3.34 0.59 20.55
CA LEU A 127 -3.89 0.11 19.28
C LEU A 127 -5.15 -0.73 19.51
N LEU A 128 -5.12 -1.66 20.47
CA LEU A 128 -6.22 -2.61 20.66
C LEU A 128 -7.41 -2.02 21.40
N ILE A 129 -7.17 -1.11 22.36
CA ILE A 129 -8.24 -0.44 23.10
C ILE A 129 -9.06 0.48 22.17
N HIS A 130 -8.41 1.27 21.33
CA HIS A 130 -9.11 2.26 20.49
C HIS A 130 -9.55 1.75 19.12
N SER A 131 -9.69 0.45 18.94
CA SER A 131 -10.09 -0.14 17.66
C SER A 131 -11.35 -0.97 17.79
N ASP A 132 -12.14 -1.00 16.72
CA ASP A 132 -13.30 -1.87 16.64
C ASP A 132 -12.89 -3.34 16.46
N TYR A 133 -13.78 -4.24 16.86
CA TYR A 133 -13.51 -5.67 16.86
C TYR A 133 -13.27 -6.24 15.45
N GLU A 134 -14.05 -5.80 14.46
CA GLU A 134 -13.97 -6.31 13.08
C GLU A 134 -12.61 -5.95 12.46
N GLN A 135 -12.13 -4.73 12.69
CA GLN A 135 -10.80 -4.28 12.29
C GLN A 135 -9.70 -5.12 12.96
N ILE A 136 -9.84 -5.44 14.25
CA ILE A 136 -8.87 -6.29 14.94
C ILE A 136 -8.85 -7.70 14.31
N LYS A 137 -10.02 -8.28 14.05
CA LYS A 137 -10.17 -9.60 13.45
C LYS A 137 -9.59 -9.64 12.03
N ASP A 138 -9.92 -8.67 11.19
CA ASP A 138 -9.44 -8.59 9.80
C ASP A 138 -7.90 -8.50 9.75
N ILE A 139 -7.32 -7.59 10.52
CA ILE A 139 -5.86 -7.46 10.63
C ILE A 139 -5.20 -8.74 11.13
N THR A 140 -5.85 -9.49 12.01
CA THR A 140 -5.34 -10.78 12.49
C THR A 140 -5.16 -11.76 11.34
N TYR A 141 -6.20 -11.95 10.53
CA TYR A 141 -6.13 -12.86 9.39
C TYR A 141 -5.10 -12.41 8.35
N MET A 142 -5.04 -11.11 8.05
CA MET A 142 -4.05 -10.58 7.10
C MET A 142 -2.61 -10.79 7.59
N LEU A 143 -2.34 -10.51 8.86
CA LEU A 143 -1.00 -10.69 9.43
C LEU A 143 -0.60 -12.17 9.49
N GLU A 144 -1.55 -13.08 9.72
CA GLU A 144 -1.29 -14.51 9.66
C GLU A 144 -0.88 -14.94 8.24
N ASP A 145 -1.68 -14.61 7.22
CA ASP A 145 -1.37 -14.95 5.82
C ASP A 145 -0.05 -14.32 5.34
N ILE A 146 0.20 -13.06 5.71
CA ILE A 146 1.45 -12.38 5.36
C ILE A 146 2.64 -13.04 6.08
N LYS A 147 2.48 -13.39 7.37
CA LYS A 147 3.58 -13.96 8.17
C LYS A 147 4.04 -15.32 7.66
N GLU A 148 3.17 -16.08 7.00
CA GLU A 148 3.52 -17.34 6.34
C GLU A 148 4.48 -17.12 5.15
N LYS A 149 4.47 -15.93 4.54
CA LYS A 149 5.23 -15.62 3.31
C LYS A 149 6.37 -14.62 3.53
N LYS A 150 6.26 -13.73 4.53
CA LYS A 150 7.23 -12.65 4.78
C LYS A 150 7.26 -12.22 6.24
N ASP A 151 8.42 -11.79 6.71
CA ASP A 151 8.56 -11.18 8.02
C ASP A 151 7.80 -9.85 8.13
N LEU A 152 7.37 -9.51 9.35
CA LEU A 152 6.51 -8.35 9.63
C LEU A 152 7.31 -7.04 9.80
N GLU A 153 8.53 -6.97 9.29
CA GLU A 153 9.41 -5.79 9.40
C GLU A 153 8.89 -4.58 8.62
N PHE A 154 7.99 -4.81 7.65
CA PHE A 154 7.32 -3.75 6.88
C PHE A 154 6.30 -2.96 7.71
N LEU A 155 5.95 -3.44 8.90
CA LEU A 155 5.03 -2.74 9.78
C LEU A 155 5.63 -1.40 10.25
N PRO A 156 4.80 -0.34 10.35
CA PRO A 156 5.28 0.98 10.74
C PRO A 156 5.81 0.95 12.17
N LYS A 157 6.90 1.65 12.47
CA LYS A 157 7.44 1.69 13.85
C LYS A 157 6.49 2.38 14.86
N LYS A 158 5.65 3.31 14.40
CA LYS A 158 4.76 4.13 15.25
C LYS A 158 3.37 4.31 14.62
N PRO A 159 2.57 3.25 14.44
CA PRO A 159 1.22 3.35 13.88
C PRO A 159 0.33 4.22 14.75
N LYS A 160 -0.47 5.08 14.14
CA LYS A 160 -1.44 5.93 14.84
C LYS A 160 -2.64 5.14 15.35
N ASN A 161 -3.12 4.19 14.54
CA ASN A 161 -4.28 3.33 14.80
C ASN A 161 -4.13 2.01 14.00
N LEU A 162 -5.04 1.05 14.24
CA LEU A 162 -5.05 -0.22 13.52
C LEU A 162 -5.39 -0.06 12.04
N ASN A 163 -6.19 0.93 11.64
CA ASN A 163 -6.45 1.23 10.23
C ASN A 163 -5.17 1.48 9.42
N GLN A 164 -4.16 2.12 10.03
CA GLN A 164 -2.86 2.30 9.38
C GLN A 164 -2.15 0.96 9.15
N ILE A 165 -2.25 0.02 10.10
CA ILE A 165 -1.69 -1.33 9.95
C ILE A 165 -2.46 -2.09 8.88
N HIS A 166 -3.79 -2.03 8.90
CA HIS A 166 -4.67 -2.66 7.92
C HIS A 166 -4.29 -2.28 6.48
N LYS A 167 -4.24 -0.97 6.18
CA LYS A 167 -3.82 -0.48 4.86
C LYS A 167 -2.45 -0.98 4.43
N ILE A 168 -1.50 -1.07 5.36
CA ILE A 168 -0.14 -1.57 5.10
C ILE A 168 -0.16 -3.08 4.83
N CYS A 169 -0.99 -3.84 5.55
CA CYS A 169 -1.20 -5.25 5.29
C CYS A 169 -1.88 -5.47 3.92
N GLU A 170 -2.89 -4.68 3.54
CA GLU A 170 -3.56 -4.83 2.23
C GLU A 170 -2.55 -4.72 1.09
N ARG A 171 -1.68 -3.71 1.18
CA ARG A 171 -0.59 -3.47 0.23
C ARG A 171 0.40 -4.63 0.19
N MET A 172 0.80 -5.14 1.35
CA MET A 172 1.73 -6.26 1.40
C MET A 172 1.10 -7.55 0.86
N SER A 173 -0.16 -7.83 1.19
CA SER A 173 -0.90 -8.96 0.65
C SER A 173 -0.98 -8.91 -0.87
N ILE A 174 -1.19 -7.72 -1.45
CA ILE A 174 -1.14 -7.52 -2.90
C ILE A 174 0.23 -7.87 -3.47
N LYS A 175 1.31 -7.32 -2.90
CA LYS A 175 2.70 -7.64 -3.31
C LYS A 175 3.01 -9.13 -3.18
N LEU A 176 2.45 -9.81 -2.18
CA LEU A 176 2.66 -11.25 -2.00
C LEU A 176 1.75 -12.11 -2.91
N SER A 177 0.62 -11.56 -3.37
CA SER A 177 -0.29 -12.25 -4.29
C SER A 177 0.23 -12.28 -5.73
N CYS A 178 1.05 -11.30 -6.10
CA CYS A 178 1.64 -11.17 -7.43
C CYS A 178 3.16 -11.16 -7.32
N ASN A 179 3.85 -12.11 -7.96
CA ASN A 179 5.31 -12.06 -8.03
C ASN A 179 5.76 -10.73 -8.66
N ASP A 180 6.90 -10.20 -8.23
CA ASP A 180 7.50 -9.08 -8.93
C ASP A 180 8.01 -9.54 -10.31
N TYR A 181 7.86 -8.69 -11.31
CA TYR A 181 8.31 -8.95 -12.67
C TYR A 181 8.67 -7.65 -13.37
N ASP A 182 9.59 -7.78 -14.34
CA ASP A 182 9.96 -6.67 -15.21
C ASP A 182 8.76 -6.25 -16.07
N LEU A 183 8.51 -4.94 -16.06
CA LEU A 183 7.47 -4.31 -16.87
C LEU A 183 7.84 -4.27 -18.35
N GLU A 184 9.11 -4.48 -18.70
CA GLU A 184 9.61 -4.45 -20.08
C GLU A 184 9.19 -3.15 -20.78
N GLN A 185 9.31 -2.03 -20.06
CA GLN A 185 9.03 -0.72 -20.65
C GLN A 185 9.94 -0.49 -21.85
N ARG A 186 9.41 0.18 -22.87
CA ARG A 186 10.15 0.42 -24.10
C ARG A 186 11.43 1.19 -23.86
N GLU A 187 12.44 0.93 -24.67
CA GLU A 187 13.78 1.55 -24.55
C GLU A 187 13.76 3.08 -24.64
N ASP A 188 12.87 3.65 -25.46
CA ASP A 188 12.66 5.10 -25.57
C ASP A 188 12.09 5.73 -24.30
N ILE A 189 11.29 4.98 -23.54
CA ILE A 189 10.73 5.43 -22.27
C ILE A 189 11.72 5.26 -21.14
N LEU A 190 12.48 4.17 -21.13
CA LEU A 190 13.55 3.93 -20.15
C LEU A 190 14.62 5.03 -20.21
N ALA A 191 14.90 5.58 -21.39
CA ALA A 191 15.84 6.69 -21.57
C ALA A 191 15.39 8.00 -20.89
N LEU A 192 14.11 8.13 -20.51
CA LEU A 192 13.58 9.31 -19.83
C LEU A 192 13.87 9.30 -18.32
N ASP A 193 14.36 8.19 -17.76
CA ASP A 193 14.59 8.09 -16.33
C ASP A 193 15.67 9.07 -15.87
N GLY A 194 15.30 9.98 -14.97
CA GLY A 194 16.16 11.04 -14.47
C GLY A 194 16.18 12.33 -15.29
N VAL A 195 15.42 12.42 -16.40
CA VAL A 195 15.30 13.67 -17.17
C VAL A 195 14.66 14.74 -16.29
N GLU A 196 15.35 15.88 -16.17
CA GLU A 196 14.83 17.07 -15.49
C GLU A 196 13.85 17.80 -16.39
N ILE A 197 12.74 18.23 -15.79
CA ILE A 197 11.72 19.03 -16.49
C ILE A 197 11.88 20.49 -16.08
N GLU A 198 11.59 20.83 -14.81
CA GLU A 198 11.77 22.17 -14.22
C GLU A 198 11.47 22.16 -12.71
N ASN A 199 11.88 23.18 -11.96
CA ASN A 199 11.53 23.34 -10.52
C ASN A 199 11.88 22.12 -9.65
N ASP A 200 13.06 21.52 -9.89
CA ASP A 200 13.54 20.28 -9.26
C ASP A 200 12.64 19.06 -9.53
N MET A 201 11.89 19.07 -10.64
CA MET A 201 11.08 17.93 -11.06
C MET A 201 11.85 17.04 -12.03
N THR A 202 11.85 15.74 -11.74
CA THR A 202 12.52 14.71 -12.53
C THR A 202 11.54 13.62 -12.94
N ILE A 203 11.67 13.11 -14.15
CA ILE A 203 10.97 11.91 -14.60
C ILE A 203 11.60 10.69 -13.91
N ARG A 204 10.76 9.77 -13.44
CA ARG A 204 11.14 8.44 -12.95
C ARG A 204 10.33 7.38 -13.65
N VAL A 205 11.02 6.35 -14.10
CA VAL A 205 10.43 5.29 -14.93
C VAL A 205 10.35 4.00 -14.11
N PRO A 206 9.15 3.56 -13.69
CA PRO A 206 8.97 2.28 -13.02
C PRO A 206 9.52 1.14 -13.88
N ARG A 207 10.29 0.23 -13.30
CA ARG A 207 10.90 -0.91 -13.99
C ARG A 207 10.20 -2.22 -13.64
N THR A 208 9.69 -2.36 -12.43
CA THR A 208 9.04 -3.59 -11.98
C THR A 208 7.57 -3.39 -11.60
N HIS A 209 6.83 -4.49 -11.50
CA HIS A 209 5.48 -4.50 -10.98
C HIS A 209 5.42 -3.86 -9.58
N TYR A 210 6.42 -4.14 -8.73
CA TYR A 210 6.50 -3.54 -7.40
C TYR A 210 6.75 -2.03 -7.45
N ASP A 211 7.55 -1.51 -8.38
CA ASP A 211 7.74 -0.06 -8.54
C ASP A 211 6.40 0.65 -8.83
N LEU A 212 5.52 0.02 -9.63
CA LEU A 212 4.18 0.54 -9.90
C LEU A 212 3.26 0.46 -8.68
N ILE A 213 3.37 -0.59 -7.87
CA ILE A 213 2.64 -0.66 -6.60
C ILE A 213 3.13 0.45 -5.66
N ASP A 214 4.44 0.64 -5.51
CA ASP A 214 5.02 1.70 -4.68
C ASP A 214 4.59 3.09 -5.13
N LEU A 215 4.62 3.36 -6.43
CA LEU A 215 4.11 4.60 -7.01
C LEU A 215 2.61 4.80 -6.68
N GLY A 216 1.80 3.75 -6.83
CA GLY A 216 0.40 3.80 -6.49
C GLY A 216 0.15 4.00 -5.00
N GLU A 217 1.00 3.44 -4.14
CA GLU A 217 0.93 3.65 -2.69
C GLU A 217 1.22 5.09 -2.29
N ASP A 218 2.25 5.69 -2.89
CA ASP A 218 2.66 7.06 -2.58
C ASP A 218 1.67 8.10 -3.08
N LEU A 219 1.02 7.83 -4.23
CA LEU A 219 0.02 8.70 -4.83
C LEU A 219 -1.43 8.34 -4.47
N SER A 220 -1.64 7.28 -3.68
CA SER A 220 -2.97 6.75 -3.33
C SER A 220 -3.83 6.32 -4.54
N PHE A 221 -3.20 5.69 -5.53
CA PHE A 221 -3.87 5.08 -6.68
C PHE A 221 -4.21 3.59 -6.47
N CYS A 222 -5.23 3.13 -7.18
CA CYS A 222 -5.59 1.71 -7.25
C CYS A 222 -4.72 0.94 -8.28
N ILE A 223 -3.42 0.76 -8.01
CA ILE A 223 -2.48 0.09 -8.94
C ILE A 223 -2.20 -1.39 -8.58
N GLY A 224 -2.70 -1.86 -7.43
CA GLY A 224 -2.32 -3.13 -6.84
C GLY A 224 -2.73 -4.42 -7.59
N ASN A 225 -3.79 -4.42 -8.39
CA ASN A 225 -4.28 -5.66 -9.03
C ASN A 225 -3.47 -6.12 -10.27
N GLY A 226 -2.35 -5.44 -10.56
CA GLY A 226 -1.48 -5.70 -11.70
C GLY A 226 -2.08 -5.34 -13.06
N PHE A 227 -3.24 -4.67 -13.12
CA PHE A 227 -3.84 -4.25 -14.40
C PHE A 227 -2.88 -3.35 -15.18
N TYR A 228 -2.41 -2.26 -14.55
CA TYR A 228 -1.48 -1.33 -15.17
C TYR A 228 -0.15 -1.99 -15.53
N SER A 229 0.39 -2.84 -14.65
CA SER A 229 1.63 -3.57 -14.92
C SER A 229 1.50 -4.52 -16.12
N ARG A 230 0.35 -5.19 -16.28
CA ARG A 230 0.07 -6.02 -17.47
C ARG A 230 -0.08 -5.19 -18.74
N GLU A 231 -0.72 -4.02 -18.67
CA GLU A 231 -0.86 -3.12 -19.82
C GLU A 231 0.51 -2.60 -20.28
N VAL A 232 1.39 -2.26 -19.33
CA VAL A 232 2.77 -1.87 -19.65
C VAL A 232 3.55 -3.03 -20.25
N LYS A 233 3.52 -4.22 -19.63
CA LYS A 233 4.21 -5.42 -20.14
C LYS A 233 3.72 -5.87 -21.53
N ARG A 234 2.45 -5.64 -21.84
CA ARG A 234 1.87 -5.90 -23.18
C ARG A 234 2.15 -4.77 -24.18
N GLN A 235 2.89 -3.74 -23.79
CA GLN A 235 3.21 -2.56 -24.59
C GLN A 235 1.97 -1.73 -25.02
N ASN A 236 0.83 -1.90 -24.33
CA ASN A 236 -0.41 -1.14 -24.58
C ASN A 236 -0.34 0.31 -24.05
N CYS A 237 0.55 0.56 -23.10
CA CYS A 237 0.88 1.88 -22.58
C CYS A 237 2.28 1.89 -21.97
N SER A 238 2.72 3.08 -21.60
CA SER A 238 3.89 3.33 -20.79
C SER A 238 3.47 4.16 -19.58
N ILE A 239 4.18 3.98 -18.48
CA ILE A 239 3.94 4.74 -17.26
C ILE A 239 5.24 5.39 -16.84
N VAL A 240 5.16 6.68 -16.55
CA VAL A 240 6.21 7.43 -15.87
C VAL A 240 5.62 8.12 -14.65
N SER A 241 6.51 8.54 -13.76
CA SER A 241 6.17 9.31 -12.59
C SER A 241 7.01 10.57 -12.53
N ILE A 242 6.43 11.64 -12.01
CA ILE A 242 7.12 12.92 -11.85
C ILE A 242 7.44 13.08 -10.39
N TYR A 243 8.73 13.19 -10.09
CA TYR A 243 9.24 13.35 -8.74
C TYR A 243 9.65 14.79 -8.52
N LYS A 244 9.44 15.30 -7.31
CA LYS A 244 10.11 16.50 -6.83
C LYS A 244 10.97 16.14 -5.63
N LYS A 245 12.28 16.33 -5.78
CA LYS A 245 13.29 15.79 -4.85
C LYS A 245 13.19 14.26 -4.76
N SER A 246 12.61 13.73 -3.68
CA SER A 246 12.49 12.29 -3.42
C SER A 246 11.04 11.82 -3.28
N LYS A 247 10.06 12.64 -3.67
CA LYS A 247 8.64 12.31 -3.54
C LYS A 247 7.97 12.31 -4.91
N PRO A 248 7.20 11.26 -5.25
CA PRO A 248 6.34 11.32 -6.42
C PRO A 248 5.26 12.39 -6.20
N LEU A 249 5.04 13.20 -7.21
CA LEU A 249 3.94 14.16 -7.28
C LEU A 249 2.84 13.67 -8.19
N TYR A 250 3.22 13.03 -9.31
CA TYR A 250 2.30 12.66 -10.36
C TYR A 250 2.62 11.29 -10.95
N GLY A 251 1.58 10.56 -11.35
CA GLY A 251 1.68 9.37 -12.19
C GLY A 251 1.05 9.67 -13.55
N VAL A 252 1.75 9.31 -14.61
CA VAL A 252 1.34 9.61 -15.98
C VAL A 252 1.35 8.31 -16.77
N GLN A 253 0.17 7.86 -17.14
CA GLN A 253 -0.02 6.79 -18.09
C GLN A 253 -0.27 7.40 -19.47
N PHE A 254 0.51 6.98 -20.43
CA PHE A 254 0.40 7.46 -21.79
C PHE A 254 0.62 6.30 -22.75
N ASN A 255 0.04 6.42 -23.94
CA ASN A 255 0.56 5.69 -25.08
C ASN A 255 1.49 6.66 -25.85
N ARG A 256 2.03 6.22 -26.99
CA ARG A 256 2.96 7.03 -27.80
C ARG A 256 2.42 8.42 -28.23
N TYR A 257 1.11 8.66 -28.20
CA TYR A 257 0.48 9.86 -28.82
C TYR A 257 -0.42 10.64 -27.88
N SER A 258 -0.87 10.01 -26.80
CA SER A 258 -1.77 10.65 -25.86
C SER A 258 -1.49 10.20 -24.44
N ILE A 259 -1.57 11.19 -23.56
CA ILE A 259 -1.72 10.93 -22.14
C ILE A 259 -3.10 10.31 -21.98
N LYS A 260 -3.14 9.04 -21.55
CA LYS A 260 -4.38 8.32 -21.23
C LYS A 260 -4.91 8.81 -19.90
N GLN A 261 -4.03 8.90 -18.91
CA GLN A 261 -4.34 9.30 -17.55
C GLN A 261 -3.15 10.01 -16.94
N ALA A 262 -3.43 11.04 -16.16
CA ALA A 262 -2.42 11.88 -15.54
C ALA A 262 -3.02 12.41 -14.24
N TYR A 263 -2.51 11.93 -13.12
CA TYR A 263 -3.05 12.27 -11.82
C TYR A 263 -1.95 12.54 -10.80
N GLY A 264 -2.26 13.39 -9.83
CA GLY A 264 -1.52 13.57 -8.59
C GLY A 264 -2.08 12.73 -7.46
N PHE A 265 -1.69 13.08 -6.24
CA PHE A 265 -2.18 12.41 -5.03
C PHE A 265 -3.72 12.34 -5.00
N ASP A 266 -4.29 11.20 -4.63
CA ASP A 266 -5.74 10.97 -4.50
C ASP A 266 -6.54 11.27 -5.79
N ASN A 267 -5.92 11.01 -6.94
CA ASN A 267 -6.48 11.26 -8.28
C ASN A 267 -6.75 12.75 -8.58
N GLU A 268 -6.04 13.66 -7.90
CA GLU A 268 -6.09 15.09 -8.23
C GLU A 268 -5.62 15.35 -9.67
N SER A 269 -6.24 16.32 -10.34
CA SER A 269 -5.85 16.69 -11.70
C SER A 269 -4.48 17.34 -11.73
N ILE A 270 -3.70 17.00 -12.75
CA ILE A 270 -2.40 17.63 -12.98
C ILE A 270 -2.61 19.01 -13.63
N PRO A 271 -1.88 20.05 -13.20
CA PRO A 271 -1.87 21.33 -13.91
C PRO A 271 -1.45 21.18 -15.38
N ASN A 272 -2.17 21.84 -16.29
CA ASN A 272 -1.89 21.77 -17.75
C ASN A 272 -0.45 22.16 -18.11
N GLU A 273 0.15 23.09 -17.37
CA GLU A 273 1.56 23.49 -17.54
C GLU A 273 2.50 22.30 -17.40
N VAL A 274 2.29 21.46 -16.38
CA VAL A 274 3.11 20.26 -16.12
C VAL A 274 2.90 19.23 -17.22
N LEU A 275 1.65 19.04 -17.67
CA LEU A 275 1.32 18.12 -18.77
C LEU A 275 1.99 18.51 -20.09
N LEU A 276 1.95 19.80 -20.45
CA LEU A 276 2.60 20.30 -21.65
C LEU A 276 4.12 20.05 -21.61
N LYS A 277 4.74 20.21 -20.43
CA LYS A 277 6.17 19.96 -20.27
C LYS A 277 6.54 18.49 -20.40
N ILE A 278 5.72 17.59 -19.84
CA ILE A 278 5.88 16.14 -20.03
C ILE A 278 5.73 15.77 -21.52
N GLN A 279 4.72 16.33 -22.20
CA GLN A 279 4.55 16.12 -23.64
C GLN A 279 5.77 16.62 -24.42
N ASN A 280 6.27 17.81 -24.11
CA ASN A 280 7.46 18.37 -24.74
C ASN A 280 8.71 17.52 -24.50
N ALA A 281 8.91 16.97 -23.30
CA ALA A 281 10.02 16.04 -23.04
C ALA A 281 9.93 14.77 -23.90
N LEU A 282 8.72 14.31 -24.23
CA LEU A 282 8.48 13.15 -25.07
C LEU A 282 8.64 13.43 -26.58
N ILE A 283 8.33 14.63 -27.05
CA ILE A 283 8.19 14.95 -28.48
C ILE A 283 9.17 16.02 -28.99
N SER A 284 10.05 16.55 -28.15
CA SER A 284 11.02 17.57 -28.56
C SER A 284 12.10 17.00 -29.49
N ALA A 285 12.60 17.86 -30.38
CA ALA A 285 13.81 17.58 -31.14
C ALA A 285 15.00 17.28 -30.19
N PRO A 286 15.93 16.39 -30.57
CA PRO A 286 17.07 16.03 -29.72
C PRO A 286 17.98 17.20 -29.37
N GLU A 287 18.35 17.33 -28.10
CA GLU A 287 19.56 18.02 -27.69
C GLU A 287 20.78 17.10 -27.84
N VAL A 288 21.76 17.58 -28.60
CA VAL A 288 22.94 16.81 -29.00
C VAL A 288 23.98 16.78 -27.88
N PRO A 289 24.63 15.64 -27.57
CA PRO A 289 24.41 14.25 -28.01
C PRO A 289 23.65 13.38 -26.99
N LYS A 290 23.06 13.95 -25.95
CA LYS A 290 22.54 13.21 -24.79
C LYS A 290 21.23 12.47 -25.03
N ASP A 291 20.46 12.89 -26.04
CA ASP A 291 19.09 12.42 -26.23
C ASP A 291 18.93 11.18 -27.14
N PHE A 292 20.03 10.57 -27.58
CA PHE A 292 19.98 9.45 -28.53
C PHE A 292 19.98 8.10 -27.81
N ILE A 293 19.05 7.22 -28.20
CA ILE A 293 18.98 5.83 -27.76
C ILE A 293 20.03 5.05 -28.56
N ALA A 294 20.93 4.36 -27.87
CA ALA A 294 22.07 3.70 -28.50
C ALA A 294 21.66 2.52 -29.39
N ILE A 295 22.30 2.39 -30.55
CA ILE A 295 22.20 1.22 -31.43
C ILE A 295 23.51 0.44 -31.32
N SER A 296 23.45 -0.76 -30.75
CA SER A 296 24.64 -1.58 -30.44
C SER A 296 25.01 -2.58 -31.54
N ASP A 297 24.09 -2.88 -32.46
CA ASP A 297 24.28 -3.84 -33.56
C ASP A 297 24.91 -3.22 -34.82
N SER A 298 25.32 -1.95 -34.75
CA SER A 298 25.90 -1.20 -35.86
C SER A 298 27.13 -0.40 -35.43
N ALA A 299 28.22 -0.53 -36.18
CA ALA A 299 29.45 0.24 -35.93
C ALA A 299 29.32 1.73 -36.33
N TRP A 300 28.34 2.07 -37.17
CA TRP A 300 28.25 3.38 -37.81
C TRP A 300 26.91 4.08 -37.56
N ILE A 301 25.89 3.37 -37.07
CA ILE A 301 24.66 3.97 -36.49
C ILE A 301 24.80 3.83 -34.98
N GLN A 302 25.05 4.96 -34.32
CA GLN A 302 25.35 5.00 -32.89
C GLN A 302 24.10 5.21 -32.05
N GLY A 303 23.03 5.79 -32.63
CA GLY A 303 21.76 5.91 -31.93
C GLY A 303 20.65 6.59 -32.73
N TYR A 304 19.48 6.68 -32.13
CA TYR A 304 18.29 7.30 -32.73
C TYR A 304 17.43 8.07 -31.72
N LYS A 305 16.63 9.02 -32.21
CA LYS A 305 15.52 9.67 -31.49
C LYS A 305 14.38 9.95 -32.48
N TYR A 306 13.13 9.81 -32.06
CA TYR A 306 11.96 10.09 -32.89
C TYR A 306 11.06 11.10 -32.19
N ASN A 307 10.63 12.15 -32.89
CA ASN A 307 9.84 13.25 -32.32
C ASN A 307 8.35 13.20 -32.73
N ASN A 308 7.83 12.02 -33.08
CA ASN A 308 6.49 11.81 -33.65
C ASN A 308 6.27 12.33 -35.08
N LYS A 309 7.33 12.75 -35.77
CA LYS A 309 7.28 13.12 -37.18
C LYS A 309 8.55 12.77 -37.93
N ASP A 310 9.69 13.12 -37.35
CA ASP A 310 11.02 13.00 -37.92
C ASP A 310 11.86 12.04 -37.08
N LEU A 311 12.68 11.23 -37.76
CA LEU A 311 13.62 10.31 -37.14
C LEU A 311 15.03 10.90 -37.21
N TYR A 312 15.63 11.11 -36.06
CA TYR A 312 17.00 11.57 -35.91
C TYR A 312 17.90 10.34 -35.73
N LEU A 313 18.97 10.27 -36.50
CA LEU A 313 19.99 9.23 -36.40
C LEU A 313 21.36 9.84 -36.12
N LEU A 314 22.04 9.30 -35.12
CA LEU A 314 23.44 9.59 -34.83
C LEU A 314 24.31 8.62 -35.64
N LEU A 315 24.92 9.11 -36.72
CA LEU A 315 25.76 8.33 -37.63
C LEU A 315 27.20 8.85 -37.58
N ASN A 316 28.16 8.04 -37.10
CA ASN A 316 29.57 8.44 -36.99
C ASN A 316 29.77 9.84 -36.36
N HIS A 317 29.12 10.08 -35.22
CA HIS A 317 29.12 11.37 -34.49
C HIS A 317 28.49 12.56 -35.24
N LYS A 318 27.82 12.32 -36.36
CA LYS A 318 27.04 13.31 -37.12
C LYS A 318 25.56 13.01 -37.00
N ILE A 319 24.74 14.04 -37.03
CA ILE A 319 23.29 13.88 -36.88
C ILE A 319 22.60 14.09 -38.21
N TYR A 320 21.73 13.14 -38.52
CA TYR A 320 20.88 13.15 -39.69
C TYR A 320 19.44 13.14 -39.22
N VAL A 321 18.62 14.02 -39.79
CA VAL A 321 17.16 13.97 -39.63
C VAL A 321 16.57 13.37 -40.89
N TYR A 322 15.71 12.37 -40.72
CA TYR A 322 14.88 11.79 -41.77
C TYR A 322 13.47 12.33 -41.58
N PHE A 323 12.98 13.04 -42.58
CA PHE A 323 11.72 13.78 -42.49
C PHE A 323 10.53 12.90 -42.78
N ASP A 324 9.42 13.21 -42.09
CA ASP A 324 8.11 12.59 -42.32
C ASP A 324 8.17 11.04 -42.27
N VAL A 325 8.99 10.50 -41.36
CA VAL A 325 9.09 9.04 -41.15
C VAL A 325 7.80 8.56 -40.53
N GLU A 326 7.04 7.74 -41.26
CA GLU A 326 5.78 7.24 -40.75
C GLU A 326 6.00 6.48 -39.45
N ARG A 327 5.00 6.61 -38.59
CA ARG A 327 4.96 5.99 -37.28
C ARG A 327 5.28 4.49 -37.36
N GLU A 328 4.57 3.76 -38.23
CA GLU A 328 4.65 2.31 -38.34
C GLU A 328 6.10 1.87 -38.61
N VAL A 329 6.81 2.65 -39.42
CA VAL A 329 8.21 2.39 -39.78
C VAL A 329 9.16 2.61 -38.60
N TYR A 330 8.88 3.59 -37.73
CA TYR A 330 9.62 3.75 -36.47
C TYR A 330 9.31 2.61 -35.46
N GLU A 331 8.06 2.15 -35.39
CA GLU A 331 7.68 1.05 -34.50
C GLU A 331 8.40 -0.25 -34.90
N GLU A 332 8.47 -0.53 -36.20
CA GLU A 332 9.23 -1.64 -36.76
C GLU A 332 10.75 -1.51 -36.49
N LEU A 333 11.31 -0.28 -36.49
CA LEU A 333 12.71 -0.05 -36.11
C LEU A 333 12.96 -0.47 -34.66
N ILE A 334 12.12 -0.04 -33.71
CA ILE A 334 12.28 -0.40 -32.28
C ILE A 334 12.21 -1.92 -32.10
N GLN A 335 11.27 -2.58 -32.78
CA GLN A 335 11.03 -4.01 -32.68
C GLN A 335 12.05 -4.85 -33.45
N SER A 336 12.89 -4.24 -34.28
CA SER A 336 13.87 -4.96 -35.08
C SER A 336 15.02 -5.48 -34.22
N ASP A 337 15.29 -6.79 -34.33
CA ASP A 337 16.50 -7.42 -33.76
C ASP A 337 17.80 -6.89 -34.39
N ARG A 338 17.70 -6.29 -35.59
CA ARG A 338 18.84 -5.74 -36.33
C ARG A 338 18.56 -4.31 -36.79
N LYS A 339 18.43 -3.41 -35.82
CA LYS A 339 18.17 -1.98 -36.01
C LYS A 339 19.07 -1.36 -37.06
N GLY A 340 20.36 -1.67 -37.05
CA GLY A 340 21.31 -1.16 -38.04
C GLY A 340 20.99 -1.57 -39.48
N THR A 341 20.53 -2.82 -39.65
CA THR A 341 20.10 -3.34 -40.96
C THR A 341 18.77 -2.73 -41.39
N TYR A 342 17.83 -2.58 -40.45
CA TYR A 342 16.52 -1.98 -40.71
C TYR A 342 16.66 -0.53 -41.18
N VAL A 343 17.45 0.28 -40.48
CA VAL A 343 17.78 1.66 -40.89
C VAL A 343 18.33 1.70 -42.33
N ASN A 344 19.26 0.80 -42.66
CA ASN A 344 19.86 0.78 -43.99
C ASN A 344 18.85 0.45 -45.10
N LYS A 345 18.00 -0.56 -44.87
CA LYS A 345 17.11 -1.06 -45.92
C LYS A 345 15.87 -0.20 -46.07
N ILE A 346 15.26 0.19 -44.95
CA ILE A 346 13.95 0.81 -44.92
C ILE A 346 14.09 2.34 -44.81
N ILE A 347 14.81 2.83 -43.80
CA ILE A 347 14.87 4.28 -43.54
C ILE A 347 15.67 5.02 -44.62
N LYS A 348 16.92 4.61 -44.86
CA LYS A 348 17.81 5.33 -45.77
C LYS A 348 17.34 5.37 -47.22
N SER A 349 16.64 4.32 -47.64
CA SER A 349 16.19 4.18 -49.03
C SER A 349 14.92 4.98 -49.31
N ASN A 350 14.07 5.18 -48.31
CA ASN A 350 12.69 5.61 -48.52
C ASN A 350 12.41 7.05 -48.05
N TYR A 351 13.28 7.64 -47.23
CA TYR A 351 13.02 8.96 -46.64
C TYR A 351 14.04 10.01 -47.05
N LYS A 352 13.55 11.24 -47.25
CA LYS A 352 14.41 12.41 -47.41
C LYS A 352 15.11 12.70 -46.10
N TYR A 353 16.35 13.16 -46.19
CA TYR A 353 17.14 13.46 -45.01
C TYR A 353 18.01 14.70 -45.18
N GLU A 354 18.36 15.30 -44.04
CA GLU A 354 19.31 16.41 -43.95
C GLU A 354 20.33 16.13 -42.83
N LYS A 355 21.56 16.62 -43.01
CA LYS A 355 22.59 16.59 -41.97
C LYS A 355 22.46 17.86 -41.12
N ILE A 356 22.17 17.69 -39.83
CA ILE A 356 22.01 18.81 -38.89
C ILE A 356 23.35 19.25 -38.31
N THR A 357 24.27 18.32 -38.07
CA THR A 357 25.56 18.60 -37.40
C THR A 357 26.71 17.80 -37.99
#